data_AF-A0A7H0H6H2-F1
#
_entry.id   AF-A0A7H0H6H2-F1
#
_cell.length_a   1.000
_cell.length_b   1.000
_cell.length_c   1.000
_cell.angle_alpha   90.00
_cell.angle_beta   90.00
_cell.angle_gamma   90.00
#
_symmetry.space_group_name_H-M   'P 1'
#
loop_
_entity.id
_entity.type
_entity.pdbx_description
1 polymer ?
#
loop_
_entity_poly.entity_id
_entity_poly.type
_entity_poly.pdbx_seq_one_letter_code
_entity_poly.pdbx_strand_id
1 'polypeptide(L)'
;MAADYFAGDPRTNWDRMRDGDDYIADDPRIFEATNRAAQLAARFEQEVLAGDDAVARATLVDLLGSLGDNVWLGGGVIVCPGVTIGDDSVIGAGSVVTRDIPAGVIAVGNPARVLRSL
;
A
#
# COMPACT_ATOMS: atom_id res chain seq x y z
N MET A 1 -19.89 -24.00 17.71
CA MET A 1 -19.98 -22.53 17.84
C MET A 1 -18.60 -21.98 17.51
N ALA A 2 -18.50 -20.98 16.63
CA ALA A 2 -17.22 -20.31 16.39
C ALA A 2 -16.75 -19.67 17.71
N ALA A 3 -15.44 -19.70 17.98
CA ALA A 3 -14.91 -19.00 19.14
C ALA A 3 -15.17 -17.50 18.99
N ASP A 4 -15.70 -16.87 20.03
CA ASP A 4 -15.81 -15.42 20.10
C ASP A 4 -14.45 -14.85 20.51
N TYR A 5 -13.59 -14.61 19.50
CA TYR A 5 -12.21 -14.15 19.70
C TYR A 5 -12.13 -12.75 20.30
N PHE A 6 -13.22 -11.97 20.30
CA PHE A 6 -13.24 -10.57 20.72
C PHE A 6 -14.34 -10.29 21.76
N ALA A 7 -14.70 -11.29 22.57
CA ALA A 7 -15.75 -11.20 23.56
C ALA A 7 -15.60 -9.96 24.46
N GLY A 8 -16.63 -9.11 24.50
CA GLY A 8 -16.66 -7.90 25.31
C GLY A 8 -16.15 -6.63 24.62
N ASP A 9 -15.61 -6.72 23.41
CA ASP A 9 -15.25 -5.55 22.58
C ASP A 9 -16.37 -5.26 21.56
N PRO A 10 -17.08 -4.12 21.65
CA PRO A 10 -18.23 -3.81 20.79
C PRO A 10 -17.83 -3.34 19.39
N ARG A 11 -16.55 -3.13 19.12
CA ARG A 11 -16.06 -2.67 17.82
C ARG A 11 -16.33 -3.69 16.72
N THR A 12 -16.45 -3.24 15.48
CA THR A 12 -16.46 -4.14 14.31
C THR A 12 -15.04 -4.56 13.93
N ASN A 13 -14.88 -5.59 13.10
CA ASN A 13 -13.55 -5.97 12.60
C ASN A 13 -12.93 -4.86 11.73
N TRP A 14 -13.75 -4.06 11.03
CA TRP A 14 -13.29 -2.85 10.35
C TRP A 14 -12.70 -1.82 11.29
N ASP A 15 -13.34 -1.57 12.43
CA ASP A 15 -12.86 -0.57 13.41
C ASP A 15 -11.52 -1.05 14.01
N ARG A 16 -11.42 -2.33 14.38
CA ARG A 16 -10.16 -2.94 14.85
C ARG A 16 -9.03 -2.82 13.81
N MET A 17 -9.33 -3.15 12.55
CA MET A 17 -8.37 -3.02 11.44
C MET A 17 -7.86 -1.57 11.31
N ARG A 18 -8.75 -0.58 11.42
CA ARG A 18 -8.37 0.84 11.32
C ARG A 18 -7.57 1.34 12.52
N ASP A 19 -7.81 0.76 13.69
CA ASP A 19 -7.04 1.04 14.91
C ASP A 19 -5.68 0.30 14.92
N GLY A 20 -5.46 -0.63 13.99
CA GLY A 20 -4.24 -1.45 13.90
C GLY A 20 -4.21 -2.64 14.87
N ASP A 21 -5.36 -3.02 15.42
CA ASP A 21 -5.53 -4.16 16.32
C ASP A 21 -5.73 -5.47 15.54
N ASP A 22 -5.59 -6.61 16.22
CA ASP A 22 -5.96 -7.92 15.67
C ASP A 22 -7.44 -7.93 15.25
N TYR A 23 -7.72 -8.47 14.06
CA TYR A 23 -9.06 -8.52 13.49
C TYR A 23 -9.25 -9.80 12.65
N ILE A 24 -10.51 -10.19 12.45
CA ILE A 24 -10.88 -11.21 11.44
C ILE A 24 -11.35 -10.47 10.19
N ALA A 25 -10.82 -10.83 9.01
CA ALA A 25 -11.10 -10.14 7.75
C ALA A 25 -12.49 -10.46 7.14
N ASP A 26 -13.50 -10.80 7.95
CA ASP A 26 -14.84 -11.18 7.53
C ASP A 26 -15.87 -10.03 7.53
N ASP A 27 -15.44 -8.80 7.90
CA ASP A 27 -16.28 -7.61 7.75
C ASP A 27 -16.48 -7.28 6.26
N PRO A 28 -17.73 -7.08 5.80
CA PRO A 28 -18.03 -6.75 4.40
C PRO A 28 -17.23 -5.54 3.86
N ARG A 29 -16.93 -4.55 4.70
CA ARG A 29 -16.15 -3.37 4.29
C ARG A 29 -14.69 -3.70 4.03
N ILE A 30 -14.12 -4.65 4.77
CA ILE A 30 -12.75 -5.14 4.53
C ILE A 30 -12.71 -5.85 3.18
N PHE A 31 -13.72 -6.68 2.91
CA PHE A 31 -13.85 -7.36 1.62
C PHE A 31 -13.99 -6.37 0.45
N GLU A 32 -14.85 -5.35 0.59
CA GLU A 32 -15.02 -4.29 -0.41
C GLU A 32 -13.71 -3.52 -0.65
N ALA A 33 -13.00 -3.12 0.41
CA ALA A 33 -11.72 -2.43 0.31
C ALA A 33 -10.65 -3.30 -0.37
N THR A 34 -10.59 -4.59 -0.02
CA THR A 34 -9.66 -5.55 -0.63
C THR A 34 -9.95 -5.73 -2.12
N ASN A 35 -11.22 -5.87 -2.51
CA ASN A 35 -11.61 -5.98 -3.91
C ASN A 35 -11.29 -4.70 -4.70
N ARG A 36 -11.56 -3.52 -4.12
CA ARG A 36 -11.19 -2.24 -4.73
C ARG A 36 -9.69 -2.15 -4.94
N ALA A 37 -8.88 -2.53 -3.95
CA ALA A 37 -7.42 -2.53 -4.07
C ALA A 37 -6.95 -3.49 -5.18
N ALA A 38 -7.51 -4.70 -5.25
CA ALA A 38 -7.20 -5.65 -6.33
C ALA A 38 -7.57 -5.13 -7.72
N GLN A 39 -8.73 -4.47 -7.85
CA GLN A 39 -9.16 -3.84 -9.10
C GLN A 39 -8.24 -2.70 -9.52
N LEU A 40 -7.84 -1.83 -8.58
CA LEU A 40 -6.91 -0.73 -8.84
C LEU A 40 -5.52 -1.24 -9.21
N ALA A 41 -5.02 -2.29 -8.54
CA ALA A 41 -3.74 -2.91 -8.87
C ALA A 41 -3.75 -3.49 -10.30
N ALA A 42 -4.79 -4.25 -10.65
CA ALA A 42 -4.94 -4.78 -12.00
C ALA A 42 -5.06 -3.66 -13.05
N ARG A 43 -5.82 -2.60 -12.75
CA ARG A 43 -5.97 -1.44 -13.63
C ARG A 43 -4.63 -0.74 -13.86
N PHE A 44 -3.85 -0.51 -12.80
CA PHE A 44 -2.54 0.12 -12.88
C PHE A 44 -1.61 -0.66 -13.84
N GLU A 45 -1.55 -1.99 -13.70
CA GLU A 45 -0.74 -2.83 -14.59
C GLU A 45 -1.17 -2.70 -16.06
N GLN A 46 -2.48 -2.69 -16.33
CA GLN A 46 -2.98 -2.50 -17.69
C GLN A 46 -2.62 -1.13 -18.27
N GLU A 47 -2.70 -0.07 -17.46
CA GLU A 47 -2.41 1.30 -17.89
C GLU A 47 -0.91 1.51 -18.16
N VAL A 48 -0.04 0.91 -17.33
CA VAL A 48 1.41 0.87 -17.59
C VAL A 48 1.71 0.15 -18.91
N LEU A 49 1.06 -0.99 -19.17
CA LEU A 49 1.25 -1.72 -20.44
C LEU A 49 0.71 -0.97 -21.65
N ALA A 50 -0.32 -0.14 -21.48
CA ALA A 50 -0.87 0.72 -22.52
C ALA A 50 -0.01 1.97 -22.78
N GLY A 51 0.93 2.30 -21.89
CA GLY A 51 1.76 3.49 -21.97
C GLY A 51 1.04 4.79 -21.59
N ASP A 52 -0.06 4.71 -20.83
CA ASP A 52 -0.79 5.87 -20.32
C ASP A 52 -0.31 6.24 -18.91
N ASP A 53 0.89 6.82 -18.84
CA ASP A 53 1.59 7.09 -17.58
C ASP A 53 0.80 8.02 -16.65
N ALA A 54 0.04 8.97 -17.20
CA ALA A 54 -0.75 9.91 -16.42
C ALA A 54 -1.90 9.20 -15.70
N VAL A 55 -2.60 8.30 -16.39
CA VAL A 55 -3.69 7.53 -15.80
C VAL A 55 -3.13 6.46 -14.84
N ALA A 56 -2.05 5.78 -15.22
CA ALA A 56 -1.37 4.82 -14.35
C ALA A 56 -0.96 5.48 -13.01
N ARG A 57 -0.37 6.69 -13.07
CA ARG A 57 -0.02 7.45 -11.86
C ARG A 57 -1.25 7.75 -11.01
N ALA A 58 -2.34 8.22 -11.61
CA ALA A 58 -3.56 8.51 -10.87
C ALA A 58 -4.14 7.26 -10.19
N THR A 59 -4.19 6.14 -10.90
CA THR A 59 -4.65 4.85 -10.35
C THR A 59 -3.75 4.36 -9.20
N LEU A 60 -2.43 4.54 -9.32
CA LEU A 60 -1.49 4.19 -8.26
C LEU A 60 -1.68 5.07 -7.01
N VAL A 61 -1.94 6.37 -7.19
CA VAL A 61 -2.26 7.28 -6.07
C VAL A 61 -3.56 6.85 -5.39
N ASP A 62 -4.60 6.49 -6.17
CA ASP A 62 -5.86 5.97 -5.62
C ASP A 62 -5.68 4.65 -4.85
N LEU A 63 -4.73 3.80 -5.29
CA LEU A 63 -4.40 2.53 -4.63
C LEU A 63 -3.63 2.74 -3.32
N LEU A 64 -2.60 3.59 -3.32
CA LEU A 64 -1.70 3.79 -2.19
C LEU A 64 -2.21 4.84 -1.19
N GLY A 65 -3.12 5.72 -1.62
CA GLY A 65 -3.60 6.88 -0.87
C GLY A 65 -2.68 8.11 -0.97
N SER A 66 -1.36 7.91 -0.97
CA SER A 66 -0.38 9.00 -1.16
C SER A 66 0.88 8.52 -1.88
N LEU A 67 1.39 9.35 -2.80
CA LEU A 67 2.65 9.11 -3.51
C LEU A 67 3.25 10.46 -3.91
N GLY A 68 4.53 10.67 -3.60
CA GLY A 68 5.25 11.86 -4.02
C GLY A 68 5.40 11.99 -5.54
N ASP A 69 5.82 13.17 -5.97
CA ASP A 69 6.20 13.44 -7.35
C ASP A 69 7.53 12.76 -7.69
N ASN A 70 7.68 12.34 -8.95
CA ASN A 70 8.90 11.71 -9.48
C ASN A 70 9.40 10.46 -8.73
N VAL A 71 8.51 9.75 -8.01
CA VAL A 71 8.86 8.49 -7.34
C VAL A 71 9.03 7.37 -8.37
N TRP A 72 10.13 6.63 -8.27
CA TRP A 72 10.34 5.40 -9.05
C TRP A 72 10.17 4.16 -8.17
N LEU A 73 9.22 3.29 -8.53
CA LEU A 73 9.05 1.98 -7.94
C LEU A 73 9.65 0.91 -8.86
N GLY A 74 10.67 0.21 -8.39
CA GLY A 74 11.22 -0.95 -9.09
C GLY A 74 10.19 -2.08 -9.23
N GLY A 75 10.39 -2.96 -10.20
CA GLY A 75 9.51 -4.11 -10.41
C GLY A 75 9.38 -4.99 -9.16
N GLY A 76 8.15 -5.43 -8.86
CA GLY A 76 7.86 -6.31 -7.72
C GLY A 76 7.97 -5.66 -6.35
N VAL A 77 7.96 -4.32 -6.26
CA VAL A 77 7.82 -3.61 -4.98
C VAL A 77 6.45 -3.87 -4.37
N ILE A 78 6.43 -4.11 -3.05
CA ILE A 78 5.22 -4.18 -2.25
C ILE A 78 5.20 -2.95 -1.34
N VAL A 79 4.11 -2.19 -1.36
CA VAL A 79 3.89 -1.03 -0.49
C VAL A 79 2.77 -1.37 0.49
N CYS A 80 3.08 -1.38 1.79
CA CYS A 80 2.07 -1.64 2.82
C CYS A 80 1.10 -0.46 2.95
N PRO A 81 -0.17 -0.70 3.33
CA PRO A 81 -1.14 0.36 3.50
C PRO A 81 -0.69 1.44 4.50
N GLY A 82 -1.05 2.69 4.24
CA GLY A 82 -0.86 3.81 5.16
C GLY A 82 0.54 4.42 5.17
N VAL A 83 1.44 3.99 4.28
CA VAL A 83 2.79 4.58 4.15
C VAL A 83 2.82 5.67 3.08
N THR A 84 3.64 6.69 3.31
CA THR A 84 3.93 7.73 2.32
C THR A 84 5.35 7.57 1.78
N ILE A 85 5.51 7.72 0.46
CA ILE A 85 6.82 7.79 -0.20
C ILE A 85 7.01 9.22 -0.70
N GLY A 86 8.01 9.90 -0.16
CA GLY A 86 8.30 11.30 -0.49
C GLY A 86 8.87 11.50 -1.88
N ASP A 87 8.79 12.74 -2.36
CA ASP A 87 9.19 13.16 -3.70
C ASP A 87 10.60 12.73 -4.08
N ASP A 88 10.82 12.54 -5.38
CA ASP A 88 12.13 12.22 -5.98
C ASP A 88 12.80 10.96 -5.41
N SER A 89 12.03 10.06 -4.78
CA SER A 89 12.57 8.84 -4.17
C SER A 89 12.57 7.65 -5.11
N VAL A 90 13.55 6.76 -4.92
CA VAL A 90 13.67 5.50 -5.65
C VAL A 90 13.51 4.33 -4.70
N ILE A 91 12.55 3.44 -4.99
CA ILE A 91 12.36 2.18 -4.28
C ILE A 91 12.91 1.05 -5.15
N GLY A 92 13.94 0.37 -4.68
CA GLY A 92 14.56 -0.73 -5.43
C GLY A 92 13.61 -1.91 -5.64
N ALA A 93 13.82 -2.65 -6.73
CA ALA A 93 13.01 -3.82 -7.08
C ALA A 93 12.93 -4.86 -5.94
N GLY A 94 11.76 -5.49 -5.80
CA GLY A 94 11.50 -6.50 -4.76
C GLY A 94 11.46 -5.98 -3.31
N SER A 95 11.47 -4.66 -3.09
CA SER A 95 11.42 -4.09 -1.74
C SER A 95 10.03 -4.17 -1.12
N VAL A 96 9.96 -4.26 0.21
CA VAL A 96 8.70 -4.24 0.98
C VAL A 96 8.66 -3.01 1.87
N VAL A 97 7.93 -1.99 1.44
CA VAL A 97 7.80 -0.69 2.14
C VAL A 97 6.79 -0.82 3.26
N THR A 98 7.30 -0.91 4.48
CA THR A 98 6.51 -1.09 5.73
C THR A 98 6.39 0.18 6.56
N ARG A 99 7.01 1.28 6.12
CA ARG A 99 7.05 2.57 6.80
C ARG A 99 7.36 3.67 5.80
N ASP A 100 7.06 4.90 6.18
CA ASP A 100 7.29 6.08 5.35
C ASP A 100 8.74 6.18 4.87
N ILE A 101 8.88 6.63 3.62
CA ILE A 101 10.15 6.89 2.95
C ILE A 101 10.30 8.41 2.78
N PRO A 102 11.36 9.03 3.32
CA PRO A 102 11.63 10.45 3.11
C PRO A 102 11.85 10.79 1.64
N ALA A 103 11.67 12.04 1.25
CA ALA A 103 11.98 12.53 -0.09
C ALA A 103 13.49 12.46 -0.41
N GLY A 104 13.83 12.30 -1.69
CA GLY A 104 15.21 12.39 -2.21
C GLY A 104 16.13 11.26 -1.74
N VAL A 105 15.61 10.04 -1.60
CA VAL A 105 16.40 8.88 -1.15
C VAL A 105 16.27 7.67 -2.08
N ILE A 106 17.26 6.79 -2.00
CA ILE A 106 17.13 5.41 -2.47
C ILE A 106 16.81 4.53 -1.25
N ALA A 107 15.71 3.78 -1.30
CA ALA A 107 15.34 2.78 -0.30
C ALA A 107 15.24 1.38 -0.91
N VAL A 108 15.76 0.37 -0.21
CA VAL A 108 15.78 -1.02 -0.71
C VAL A 108 15.54 -2.04 0.41
N GLY A 109 15.11 -3.24 0.03
CA GLY A 109 15.08 -4.43 0.91
C GLY A 109 13.70 -4.83 1.43
N ASN A 110 13.65 -5.95 2.14
CA ASN A 110 12.47 -6.46 2.83
C ASN A 110 12.80 -6.69 4.32
N PRO A 111 12.40 -5.78 5.24
CA PRO A 111 11.68 -4.53 4.98
C PRO A 111 12.57 -3.44 4.37
N ALA A 112 11.98 -2.50 3.61
CA ALA A 112 12.70 -1.44 2.93
C ALA A 112 13.39 -0.49 3.94
N ARG A 113 14.63 -0.10 3.64
CA ARG A 113 15.45 0.82 4.43
C ARG A 113 16.14 1.82 3.51
N VAL A 114 16.26 3.08 3.96
CA VAL A 114 17.04 4.09 3.26
C VAL A 114 18.48 3.61 3.15
N LEU A 115 18.97 3.51 1.91
CA LEU A 115 20.34 3.15 1.57
C LEU A 115 21.23 4.39 1.55
N ARG A 116 20.78 5.45 0.86
CA ARG A 116 21.46 6.75 0.75
C ARG A 116 20.51 7.84 0.24
N SER A 117 20.91 9.10 0.40
CA SER A 117 20.30 10.25 -0.30
C SER A 117 20.70 10.27 -1.78
N LEU A 118 19.87 10.93 -2.61
CA LEU A 118 20.09 11.16 -4.03
C LEU A 118 20.89 12.43 -4.31
#